data_AF-A0A6C0QBD7-F1
#
_entry.id   AF-A0A6C0QBD7-F1
#
_cell.length_a   1.000
_cell.length_b   1.000
_cell.length_c   1.000
_cell.angle_alpha   90.00
_cell.angle_beta   90.00
_cell.angle_gamma   90.00
#
_symmetry.space_group_name_H-M   'P 1'
#
loop_
_entity.id
_entity.type
_entity.pdbx_description
1 polymer ?
#
loop_
_entity_poly.entity_id
_entity_poly.type
_entity_poly.pdbx_seq_one_letter_code
_entity_poly.pdbx_strand_id
1 'polypeptide(L)'
;MIHIRRSSRVRITAEVDWEMPGLGDDKRRQTIENRLREQAACEAEDFVRRREQAAEKQARRIAARAAAQERADVERQAMAAADAVRQARPCEDCGQSQAAGLCEACGYRREAETLTVEAGLVTAARSVIWTRRPAGSWTAWRS
;
A
#
# COMPACT_ATOMS: atom_id res chain seq x y z
N MET A 1 -2.44 25.20 -26.30
CA MET A 1 -1.15 25.84 -26.65
C MET A 1 -1.31 27.09 -27.52
N ILE A 2 -2.20 27.08 -28.53
CA ILE A 2 -2.45 28.25 -29.42
C ILE A 2 -3.01 29.47 -28.64
N HIS A 3 -3.85 29.25 -27.63
CA HIS A 3 -4.44 30.33 -26.82
C HIS A 3 -3.41 31.14 -26.02
N ILE A 4 -2.35 30.50 -25.50
CA ILE A 4 -1.28 31.16 -24.74
C ILE A 4 -0.41 32.04 -25.65
N ARG A 5 -0.20 31.60 -26.90
CA ARG A 5 0.52 32.40 -27.89
C ARG A 5 -0.29 33.62 -28.37
N ARG A 6 -1.61 33.46 -28.52
CA ARG A 6 -2.50 34.58 -28.85
C ARG A 6 -2.54 35.63 -27.73
N SER A 7 -2.64 35.21 -26.47
CA SER A 7 -2.62 36.15 -25.34
C SER A 7 -1.28 36.87 -25.19
N SER A 8 -0.16 36.17 -25.40
CA SER A 8 1.19 36.77 -25.34
C SER A 8 1.39 37.84 -26.42
N ARG A 9 0.90 37.59 -27.64
CA ARG A 9 0.96 38.58 -28.73
C ARG A 9 0.16 39.84 -28.43
N VAL A 10 -1.06 39.69 -27.89
CA VAL A 10 -1.89 40.84 -27.48
C VAL A 10 -1.19 41.66 -26.40
N ARG A 11 -0.62 40.98 -25.40
CA ARG A 11 0.13 41.63 -24.31
C ARG A 11 1.36 42.37 -24.83
N ILE A 12 2.24 41.72 -25.60
CA ILE A 12 3.44 42.34 -26.16
C ILE A 12 3.09 43.52 -27.07
N THR A 13 2.01 43.41 -27.84
CA THR A 13 1.54 44.52 -28.68
C THR A 13 1.14 45.73 -27.83
N ALA A 14 0.35 45.51 -26.78
CA ALA A 14 -0.06 46.57 -25.86
C ALA A 14 1.13 47.18 -25.08
N GLU A 15 2.10 46.36 -24.67
CA GLU A 15 3.34 46.83 -24.03
C GLU A 15 4.16 47.71 -24.97
N VAL A 16 4.36 47.30 -26.23
CA VAL A 16 5.09 48.09 -27.23
C VAL A 16 4.38 49.41 -27.54
N ASP A 17 3.04 49.39 -27.63
CA ASP A 17 2.22 50.59 -27.86
C ASP A 17 2.33 51.61 -26.73
N TRP A 18 2.45 51.12 -25.49
CA TRP A 18 2.56 51.95 -24.30
C TRP A 18 3.99 52.48 -24.08
N GLU A 19 5.00 51.65 -24.28
CA GLU A 19 6.40 51.99 -24.02
C GLU A 19 7.00 52.93 -25.06
N MET A 20 6.53 52.86 -26.31
CA MET A 20 7.11 53.61 -27.40
C MET A 20 6.05 54.26 -28.30
N PRO A 21 5.36 55.29 -27.79
CA PRO A 21 4.37 56.01 -28.58
C PRO A 21 5.04 56.73 -29.76
N GLY A 22 4.40 56.67 -30.93
CA GLY A 22 4.88 57.37 -32.14
C GLY A 22 5.90 56.60 -32.98
N LEU A 23 6.13 55.31 -32.72
CA LEU A 23 6.85 54.47 -33.68
C LEU A 23 6.07 54.35 -34.99
N GLY A 24 6.78 54.47 -36.12
CA GLY A 24 6.23 54.10 -37.43
C GLY A 24 5.90 52.60 -37.49
N ASP A 25 4.86 52.25 -38.25
CA ASP A 25 4.26 50.91 -38.28
C ASP A 25 5.28 49.78 -38.56
N ASP A 26 6.23 50.01 -39.46
CA ASP A 26 7.26 49.01 -39.80
C ASP A 26 8.19 48.71 -38.63
N LYS A 27 8.67 49.77 -37.95
CA LYS A 27 9.53 49.62 -36.77
C LYS A 27 8.75 48.98 -35.62
N ARG A 28 7.47 49.34 -35.45
CA ARG A 28 6.58 48.78 -34.42
C ARG A 28 6.40 47.29 -34.63
N ARG A 29 6.10 46.87 -35.86
CA ARG A 29 5.96 45.47 -36.23
C ARG A 29 7.25 44.70 -35.97
N GLN A 30 8.40 45.25 -36.37
CA GLN A 30 9.70 44.60 -36.17
C GLN A 30 10.00 44.38 -34.67
N THR A 31 9.71 45.37 -33.83
CA THR A 31 9.92 45.26 -32.37
C THR A 31 9.03 44.21 -31.74
N ILE A 32 7.75 44.13 -32.13
CA ILE A 32 6.81 43.10 -31.65
C ILE A 32 7.30 41.70 -32.06
N GLU A 33 7.72 41.53 -33.31
CA GLU A 33 8.23 40.24 -33.81
C GLU A 33 9.50 39.82 -33.08
N ASN A 34 10.43 40.74 -32.81
CA ASN A 34 11.66 40.44 -32.07
C ASN A 34 11.37 40.00 -30.64
N ARG A 35 10.52 40.73 -29.90
CA ARG A 35 10.12 40.37 -28.53
C ARG A 35 9.39 39.02 -28.47
N LEU A 36 8.57 38.71 -29.49
CA LEU A 36 7.93 37.40 -29.59
C LEU A 36 8.93 36.27 -29.82
N ARG A 37 10.00 36.49 -30.61
CA ARG A 37 11.07 35.50 -30.80
C ARG A 37 11.85 35.28 -29.50
N GLU A 38 12.17 36.35 -28.80
CA GLU A 38 12.85 36.28 -27.50
C GLU A 38 12.01 35.52 -26.47
N GLN A 39 10.73 35.85 -26.33
CA GLN A 39 9.82 35.11 -25.43
C GLN A 39 9.74 33.63 -25.82
N ALA A 40 9.64 33.31 -27.11
CA ALA A 40 9.59 31.93 -27.58
C ALA A 40 10.89 31.16 -27.29
N ALA A 41 12.05 31.82 -27.36
CA ALA A 41 13.34 31.22 -26.99
C ALA A 41 13.39 30.88 -25.49
N CYS A 42 13.00 31.83 -24.63
CA CYS A 42 12.92 31.60 -23.18
C CYS A 42 11.96 30.45 -22.84
N GLU A 43 10.78 30.39 -23.47
CA GLU A 43 9.80 29.32 -23.26
C GLU A 43 10.34 27.95 -23.71
N ALA A 44 11.13 27.90 -24.78
CA ALA A 44 11.73 26.67 -25.28
C ALA A 44 12.78 26.13 -24.29
N GLU A 45 13.64 26.99 -23.76
CA GLU A 45 14.63 26.62 -22.73
C GLU A 45 13.94 26.10 -21.46
N ASP A 46 12.91 26.81 -20.98
CA ASP A 46 12.12 26.40 -19.82
C ASP A 46 11.41 25.06 -20.04
N PHE A 47 10.95 24.79 -21.26
CA PHE A 47 10.34 23.51 -21.61
C PHE A 47 11.36 22.37 -21.58
N VAL A 48 12.55 22.57 -22.15
CA VAL A 48 13.65 21.59 -22.12
C VAL A 48 14.05 21.30 -20.67
N ARG A 49 14.30 22.34 -19.86
CA ARG A 49 14.63 22.21 -18.45
C ARG A 49 13.58 21.40 -17.68
N ARG A 50 12.29 21.71 -17.87
CA ARG A 50 11.20 20.98 -17.19
C ARG A 50 11.12 19.52 -17.66
N ARG A 51 11.37 19.26 -18.93
CA ARG A 51 11.37 17.90 -19.47
C ARG A 51 12.53 17.08 -18.90
N GLU A 52 13.72 17.65 -18.79
CA GLU A 52 14.89 17.00 -18.19
C GLU A 52 14.65 16.69 -16.71
N GLN A 53 14.14 17.66 -15.94
CA GLN A 53 13.78 17.45 -14.54
C GLN A 53 12.70 16.36 -14.37
N ALA A 54 11.70 16.33 -15.27
CA ALA A 54 10.68 15.29 -15.26
C ALA A 54 11.26 13.91 -15.57
N ALA A 55 12.18 13.82 -16.55
CA ALA A 55 12.87 12.59 -16.91
C ALA A 55 13.74 12.08 -15.74
N GLU A 56 14.50 12.96 -15.08
CA GLU A 56 15.31 12.61 -13.92
C GLU A 56 14.44 12.11 -12.76
N LYS A 57 13.36 12.83 -12.44
CA LYS A 57 12.41 12.41 -11.40
C LYS A 57 11.77 11.05 -11.72
N GLN A 58 11.46 10.81 -12.99
CA GLN A 58 10.92 9.53 -13.43
C GLN A 58 11.95 8.41 -13.31
N ALA A 59 13.21 8.65 -13.72
CA ALA A 59 14.30 7.69 -13.56
C ALA A 59 14.52 7.31 -12.09
N ARG A 60 14.53 8.30 -11.18
CA ARG A 60 14.61 8.08 -9.73
C ARG A 60 13.46 7.23 -9.21
N ARG A 61 12.23 7.47 -9.66
CA ARG A 61 11.05 6.67 -9.28
C ARG A 61 11.13 5.23 -9.78
N ILE A 62 11.60 5.02 -11.00
CA ILE A 62 11.78 3.69 -11.58
C ILE A 62 12.85 2.92 -10.78
N ALA A 63 14.00 3.55 -10.51
CA ALA A 63 15.07 2.95 -9.72
C ALA A 63 14.59 2.59 -8.30
N ALA A 64 13.86 3.48 -7.63
CA ALA A 64 13.30 3.21 -6.31
C ALA A 64 12.31 2.04 -6.30
N ARG A 65 11.48 1.92 -7.33
CA ARG A 65 10.56 0.78 -7.50
C ARG A 65 11.31 -0.53 -7.75
N ALA A 66 12.33 -0.51 -8.60
CA ALA A 66 13.16 -1.68 -8.86
C ALA A 66 13.83 -2.19 -7.58
N ALA A 67 14.45 -1.29 -6.80
CA ALA A 67 15.08 -1.65 -5.53
C ALA A 67 14.07 -2.11 -4.46
N ALA A 68 12.84 -1.59 -4.47
CA ALA A 68 11.77 -2.10 -3.59
C ALA A 68 11.32 -3.50 -4.01
N GLN A 69 11.18 -3.75 -5.31
CA GLN A 69 10.81 -5.05 -5.85
C GLN A 69 11.85 -6.12 -5.52
N GLU A 70 13.14 -5.82 -5.73
CA GLU A 70 14.23 -6.74 -5.40
C GLU A 70 14.22 -7.14 -3.91
N ARG A 71 14.03 -6.17 -3.01
CA ARG A 71 13.92 -6.45 -1.58
C ARG A 71 12.71 -7.33 -1.25
N ALA A 72 11.56 -7.04 -1.86
CA ALA A 72 10.36 -7.85 -1.67
C ALA A 72 10.54 -9.28 -2.22
N ASP A 73 11.29 -9.44 -3.31
CA ASP A 73 11.60 -10.76 -3.88
C ASP A 73 12.49 -11.57 -2.95
N VAL A 74 13.55 -10.95 -2.40
CA VAL A 74 14.43 -11.59 -1.40
C VAL A 74 13.65 -11.98 -0.14
N GLU A 75 12.80 -11.09 0.37
CA GLU A 75 11.97 -11.38 1.54
C GLU A 75 10.99 -12.53 1.28
N ARG A 76 10.33 -12.54 0.11
CA ARG A 76 9.44 -13.65 -0.29
C ARG A 76 10.18 -14.97 -0.39
N GLN A 77 11.39 -14.98 -0.95
CA GLN A 77 12.22 -16.18 -1.00
C GLN A 77 12.63 -16.65 0.39
N ALA A 78 13.01 -15.73 1.28
CA ALA A 78 13.37 -16.06 2.66
C ALA A 78 12.18 -16.63 3.44
N MET A 79 10.98 -16.05 3.30
CA MET A 79 9.76 -16.58 3.90
C MET A 79 9.42 -17.97 3.35
N ALA A 80 9.47 -18.16 2.03
CA ALA A 80 9.21 -19.45 1.41
C ALA A 80 10.20 -20.52 1.86
N ALA A 81 11.48 -20.18 2.02
CA ALA A 81 12.50 -21.09 2.55
C ALA A 81 12.24 -21.44 4.02
N ALA A 82 11.90 -20.45 4.85
CA ALA A 82 11.55 -20.68 6.26
C ALA A 82 10.30 -21.57 6.39
N ASP A 83 9.29 -21.35 5.55
CA ASP A 83 8.08 -22.17 5.54
C ASP A 83 8.34 -23.57 5.00
N ALA A 84 9.23 -23.75 4.01
CA ALA A 84 9.64 -25.07 3.56
C ALA A 84 10.35 -25.85 4.68
N VAL A 85 11.25 -25.21 5.44
CA VAL A 85 11.90 -25.82 6.62
C VAL A 85 10.86 -26.18 7.68
N ARG A 86 9.90 -25.27 7.95
CA ARG A 86 8.81 -25.53 8.89
C ARG A 86 8.01 -26.75 8.43
N GLN A 87 7.51 -26.74 7.19
CA GLN A 87 6.69 -27.81 6.62
C GLN A 87 7.41 -29.15 6.66
N ALA A 88 8.71 -29.19 6.37
CA ALA A 88 9.52 -30.41 6.41
C ALA A 88 9.63 -31.05 7.80
N ARG A 89 9.34 -30.32 8.90
CA ARG A 89 9.38 -30.89 10.25
C ARG A 89 8.41 -32.07 10.38
N PRO A 90 8.87 -33.24 10.86
CA PRO A 90 7.99 -34.37 11.08
C PRO A 90 7.03 -34.10 12.25
N CYS A 91 5.96 -34.88 12.34
CA CYS A 91 5.04 -34.82 13.45
C CYS A 91 5.73 -35.26 14.75
N GLU A 92 5.59 -34.48 15.79
CA GLU A 92 6.18 -34.76 17.12
C GLU A 92 5.63 -36.04 17.76
N ASP A 93 4.40 -36.44 17.42
CA ASP A 93 3.73 -37.60 18.04
C ASP A 93 3.95 -38.90 17.26
N CYS A 94 3.71 -38.89 15.95
CA CYS A 94 3.72 -40.10 15.12
C CYS A 94 4.90 -40.17 14.15
N GLY A 95 5.75 -39.14 14.10
CA GLY A 95 6.93 -39.11 13.21
C GLY A 95 6.62 -38.91 11.73
N GLN A 96 5.35 -38.75 11.34
CA GLN A 96 4.98 -38.56 9.94
C GLN A 96 5.70 -37.35 9.33
N SER A 97 6.37 -37.55 8.20
CA SER A 97 7.13 -36.51 7.51
C SER A 97 6.22 -35.40 6.98
N GLN A 98 6.79 -34.20 6.80
CA GLN A 98 6.11 -33.04 6.22
C GLN A 98 4.85 -32.60 6.97
N ALA A 99 4.89 -32.63 8.31
CA ALA A 99 3.73 -32.36 9.15
C ALA A 99 3.77 -30.98 9.82
N ALA A 100 4.72 -30.12 9.45
CA ALA A 100 4.91 -28.82 10.09
C ALA A 100 5.05 -28.86 11.63
N GLY A 101 5.46 -30.00 12.20
CA GLY A 101 5.54 -30.26 13.65
C GLY A 101 4.36 -31.07 14.22
N LEU A 102 3.17 -31.01 13.64
CA LEU A 102 2.01 -31.79 14.10
C LEU A 102 1.09 -32.10 12.94
N CYS A 103 0.87 -33.40 12.65
CA CYS A 103 -0.04 -33.78 11.57
C CYS A 103 -1.50 -33.56 12.00
N GLU A 104 -2.39 -33.36 11.02
CA GLU A 104 -3.81 -33.10 11.27
C GLU A 104 -4.45 -34.15 12.18
N ALA A 105 -4.13 -35.43 12.01
CA ALA A 105 -4.67 -36.52 12.83
C ALA A 105 -4.22 -36.43 14.30
N CYS A 106 -2.93 -36.20 14.56
CA CYS A 106 -2.41 -36.04 15.92
C CYS A 106 -2.89 -34.73 16.55
N GLY A 107 -3.04 -33.67 15.77
CA GLY A 107 -3.68 -32.43 16.19
C GLY A 107 -5.10 -32.64 16.65
N TYR A 108 -5.92 -33.29 15.82
CA TYR A 108 -7.30 -33.61 16.16
C TYR A 108 -7.40 -34.49 17.41
N ARG A 109 -6.51 -35.47 17.56
CA ARG A 109 -6.47 -36.32 18.76
C ARG A 109 -6.16 -35.51 20.02
N ARG A 110 -5.13 -34.66 20.01
CA ARG A 110 -4.78 -33.79 21.16
C ARG A 110 -5.93 -32.84 21.52
N GLU A 111 -6.59 -32.28 20.52
CA GLU A 111 -7.76 -31.42 20.73
C GLU A 111 -8.93 -32.20 21.36
N ALA A 112 -9.24 -33.40 20.84
CA ALA A 112 -10.28 -34.26 21.39
C ALA A 112 -9.99 -34.70 22.83
N GLU A 113 -8.74 -35.03 23.15
CA GLU A 113 -8.30 -35.34 24.52
C GLU A 113 -8.52 -34.15 25.44
N THR A 114 -8.17 -32.94 25.00
CA THR A 114 -8.37 -31.70 25.77
C THR A 114 -9.85 -31.46 26.05
N LEU A 115 -10.69 -31.53 25.00
CA LEU A 115 -12.14 -31.37 25.12
C LEU A 115 -12.76 -32.44 26.03
N THR A 116 -12.25 -33.68 25.98
CA THR A 116 -12.72 -34.77 26.85
C THR A 116 -12.41 -34.48 28.32
N VAL A 117 -11.20 -33.99 28.61
CA VAL A 117 -10.80 -33.59 29.97
C VAL A 117 -11.69 -32.44 30.47
N GLU A 118 -11.91 -31.42 29.66
CA GLU A 118 -12.78 -30.28 30.00
C GLU A 118 -14.23 -30.73 30.28
N ALA A 119 -14.80 -31.59 29.45
CA ALA A 119 -16.13 -32.15 29.66
C ALA A 119 -16.23 -32.98 30.96
N GLY A 120 -15.18 -33.75 31.27
CA GLY A 120 -15.05 -34.47 32.53
C GLY A 120 -15.07 -33.53 33.74
N LEU A 121 -14.32 -32.43 33.67
CA LEU A 121 -14.27 -31.41 34.74
C LEU A 121 -15.64 -30.74 34.95
N VAL A 122 -16.34 -30.37 33.86
CA VAL A 122 -17.70 -29.81 33.94
C VAL A 122 -18.67 -30.80 34.57
N THR A 123 -18.58 -32.07 34.20
CA THR A 123 -19.44 -33.14 34.73
C THR A 123 -19.17 -33.38 36.22
N ALA A 124 -17.91 -33.40 36.62
CA ALA A 124 -17.51 -33.52 38.02
C ALA A 124 -18.01 -32.32 38.86
N ALA A 125 -17.80 -31.09 38.37
CA ALA A 125 -18.29 -29.88 39.03
C ALA A 125 -19.82 -29.89 39.19
N ARG A 126 -20.55 -30.27 38.13
CA ARG A 126 -22.01 -30.39 38.17
C ARG A 126 -22.48 -31.44 39.17
N SER A 127 -21.78 -32.56 39.25
CA SER A 127 -22.06 -33.63 40.21
C SER A 127 -21.88 -33.14 41.66
N VAL A 128 -20.80 -32.40 41.94
CA VAL A 128 -20.57 -31.79 43.26
C VAL A 128 -21.71 -30.83 43.62
N ILE A 129 -22.11 -29.94 42.70
CA ILE A 129 -23.21 -28.98 42.94
C ILE A 129 -24.53 -29.71 43.23
N TRP A 130 -24.82 -30.78 42.49
CA TRP A 130 -26.05 -31.55 42.68
C TRP A 130 -26.06 -32.34 44.00
N THR A 131 -24.93 -32.94 44.39
CA THR A 131 -24.79 -33.65 45.68
C THR A 131 -24.77 -32.73 46.90
N ARG A 132 -24.34 -31.47 46.74
CA ARG A 132 -24.30 -30.46 47.80
C ARG A 132 -25.63 -29.69 47.93
N ARG A 133 -26.63 -30.04 47.12
CA ARG A 133 -27.99 -29.51 47.23
C ARG A 133 -28.65 -30.11 48.48
N PRO A 134 -29.02 -29.29 49.49
CA PRO A 134 -29.61 -29.81 50.71
C PRO A 134 -30.93 -30.55 50.39
N ALA A 135 -31.06 -31.77 50.92
CA ALA A 135 -32.29 -32.53 50.88
C ALA A 135 -33.34 -31.81 51.74
N GLY A 136 -34.12 -30.91 51.15
CA GLY A 136 -35.18 -30.24 51.90
C GLY A 136 -35.74 -28.98 51.26
N SER A 137 -36.39 -29.08 50.10
CA SER A 137 -37.36 -28.06 49.66
C SER A 137 -38.29 -28.59 48.57
N TRP A 138 -39.08 -29.62 48.88
CA TRP A 138 -40.22 -30.03 48.06
C TRP A 138 -41.51 -29.95 48.86
N THR A 139 -41.76 -28.83 49.55
CA THR A 139 -43.08 -28.50 50.10
C THR A 139 -43.22 -26.98 50.18
N ALA A 140 -43.71 -26.33 49.12
CA ALA A 140 -44.45 -25.06 49.20
C ALA A 140 -44.79 -24.52 47.79
N TRP A 141 -45.61 -25.23 47.01
CA TRP A 141 -46.36 -24.61 45.90
C TRP A 141 -47.75 -25.26 45.83
N ARG A 142 -48.61 -24.87 46.77
CA ARG A 142 -50.08 -24.92 46.66
C ARG A 142 -50.64 -23.90 47.66
N SER A 143 -50.97 -22.72 47.17
CA SER A 143 -52.05 -21.82 47.62
C SER A 143 -52.16 -20.70 46.60
#